data_AF-A0A7L0RZD2-F1
#
_entry.id   AF-A0A7L0RZD2-F1
#
_cell.length_a   1.000
_cell.length_b   1.000
_cell.length_c   1.000
_cell.angle_alpha   90.00
_cell.angle_beta   90.00
_cell.angle_gamma   90.00
#
_symmetry.space_group_name_H-M   'P 1'
#
loop_
_entity.id
_entity.type
_entity.pdbx_description
1 polymer ?
#
loop_
_entity_poly.entity_id
_entity_poly.type
_entity_poly.pdbx_seq_one_letter_code
_entity_poly.pdbx_strand_id
1 'polypeptide(L)'
;NTVSNLIFILPPIYGAIQTYKDGLEKRYLAAYFCLAAVGLGSWCFHMTLKYEMQLLDELPMIYSCCVFVYCLYECFKYKNTVNYPLLFLLITYSFVVSIVYLNLKEPVFHQVMYGTLVSIIVLRSVYIVLWVYPWLRGLGYTSLTVFLMGFFLWNVDNIFCDKLRALREKMPPVVGAVTQFHAWWHILTGLGSYLHILL
;
A
#
# COMPACT_ATOMS: atom_id res chain seq x y z
N ASN A 1 8.35 -7.41 11.75
CA ASN A 1 8.19 -6.20 10.92
C ASN A 1 9.07 -6.25 9.68
N THR A 2 10.39 -6.46 9.80
CA THR A 2 11.29 -6.50 8.63
C THR A 2 10.97 -7.61 7.62
N VAL A 3 11.00 -8.88 8.06
CA VAL A 3 10.80 -10.04 7.17
C VAL A 3 9.38 -10.11 6.61
N SER A 4 8.39 -9.58 7.32
CA SER A 4 7.00 -9.55 6.83
C SER A 4 6.83 -8.69 5.57
N ASN A 5 7.79 -7.82 5.24
CA ASN A 5 7.79 -7.04 4.00
C ASN A 5 8.11 -7.84 2.74
N LEU A 6 8.53 -9.11 2.85
CA LEU A 6 8.72 -9.98 1.68
C LEU A 6 7.47 -10.09 0.80
N ILE A 7 6.27 -10.00 1.39
CA ILE A 7 4.99 -10.01 0.67
C ILE A 7 4.78 -8.75 -0.20
N PHE A 8 5.39 -7.62 0.16
CA PHE A 8 5.39 -6.42 -0.67
C PHE A 8 6.45 -6.48 -1.77
N ILE A 9 7.40 -7.41 -1.72
CA ILE A 9 8.55 -7.44 -2.63
C ILE A 9 8.40 -8.56 -3.66
N LEU A 10 8.30 -9.81 -3.21
CA LEU A 10 8.38 -10.96 -4.11
C LEU A 10 7.17 -11.06 -5.05
N PRO A 11 5.91 -11.05 -4.57
CA PRO A 11 4.75 -11.13 -5.46
C PRO A 11 4.65 -9.93 -6.43
N PRO A 12 4.87 -8.67 -6.01
CA PRO A 12 4.83 -7.54 -6.95
C PRO A 12 5.95 -7.60 -8.00
N ILE A 13 7.17 -8.01 -7.65
CA ILE A 13 8.25 -8.22 -8.65
C ILE A 13 7.84 -9.29 -9.66
N TYR A 14 7.28 -10.41 -9.20
CA TYR A 14 6.78 -11.44 -10.10
C TYR A 14 5.65 -10.90 -11.00
N GLY A 15 4.72 -10.14 -10.44
CA GLY A 15 3.65 -9.45 -11.17
C GLY A 15 4.18 -8.50 -12.24
N ALA A 16 5.22 -7.73 -11.94
CA ALA A 16 5.87 -6.83 -12.91
C ALA A 16 6.52 -7.60 -14.07
N ILE A 17 7.23 -8.70 -13.78
CA ILE A 17 7.85 -9.56 -14.80
C ILE A 17 6.77 -10.16 -15.71
N GLN A 18 5.68 -10.65 -15.14
CA GLN A 18 4.58 -11.22 -15.92
C GLN A 18 3.90 -10.16 -16.78
N THR A 19 3.63 -8.98 -16.21
CA THR A 19 3.03 -7.83 -16.92
C THR A 19 3.89 -7.41 -18.13
N TYR A 20 5.22 -7.44 -17.97
CA TYR A 20 6.14 -7.17 -19.08
C TYR A 20 6.09 -8.24 -20.17
N LYS A 21 6.13 -9.52 -19.79
CA LYS A 21 6.08 -10.66 -20.72
C LYS A 21 4.78 -10.70 -21.52
N ASP A 22 3.66 -10.34 -20.89
CA ASP A 22 2.34 -10.33 -21.50
C ASP A 22 2.09 -9.07 -22.36
N GLY A 23 3.05 -8.14 -22.42
CA GLY A 23 2.95 -6.92 -23.23
C GLY A 23 1.86 -5.95 -22.76
N LEU A 24 1.55 -5.94 -21.46
CA LEU A 24 0.55 -5.07 -20.87
C LEU A 24 1.03 -3.61 -20.78
N GLU A 25 0.10 -2.70 -20.50
CA GLU A 25 0.39 -1.26 -20.45
C GLU A 25 1.38 -0.90 -19.34
N LYS A 26 2.31 0.02 -19.63
CA LYS A 26 3.40 0.42 -18.73
C LYS A 26 2.94 0.93 -17.36
N ARG A 27 1.71 1.46 -17.26
CA ARG A 27 1.11 1.91 -16.00
C ARG A 27 0.95 0.78 -14.98
N TYR A 28 0.65 -0.44 -15.43
CA TYR A 28 0.53 -1.61 -14.56
C TYR A 28 1.89 -2.14 -14.12
N LEU A 29 2.93 -2.04 -14.97
CA LEU A 29 4.31 -2.29 -14.54
C LEU A 29 4.72 -1.31 -13.44
N ALA A 30 4.42 -0.01 -13.63
CA ALA A 30 4.71 1.02 -12.63
C ALA A 30 4.00 0.71 -11.30
N ALA A 31 2.73 0.29 -11.33
CA ALA A 31 1.98 -0.09 -10.14
C ALA A 31 2.70 -1.19 -9.32
N TYR A 32 3.15 -2.26 -9.97
CA TYR A 32 3.88 -3.33 -9.31
C TYR A 32 5.25 -2.90 -8.77
N PHE A 33 6.01 -2.10 -9.54
CA PHE A 33 7.31 -1.60 -9.07
C PHE A 33 7.17 -0.62 -7.91
N CYS A 34 6.15 0.24 -7.92
CA CYS A 34 5.84 1.13 -6.81
C CYS A 34 5.53 0.34 -5.54
N LEU A 35 4.72 -0.72 -5.63
CA LEU A 35 4.44 -1.58 -4.48
C LEU A 35 5.70 -2.29 -3.95
N ALA A 36 6.58 -2.76 -4.85
CA ALA A 36 7.88 -3.31 -4.47
C ALA A 36 8.78 -2.27 -3.79
N ALA A 37 8.76 -1.02 -4.24
CA ALA A 37 9.52 0.07 -3.64
C ALA A 37 9.06 0.38 -2.20
N VAL A 38 7.74 0.36 -1.94
CA VAL A 38 7.19 0.43 -0.57
C VAL A 38 7.74 -0.71 0.29
N GLY A 39 7.71 -1.94 -0.21
CA GLY A 39 8.24 -3.10 0.51
C GLY A 39 9.73 -2.99 0.86
N LEU A 40 10.54 -2.53 -0.10
CA LEU A 40 11.98 -2.31 0.11
C LEU A 40 12.25 -1.19 1.11
N GLY A 41 11.52 -0.08 1.01
CA GLY A 41 11.58 1.03 1.96
C GLY A 41 11.25 0.58 3.38
N SER A 42 10.11 -0.10 3.53
CA SER A 42 9.67 -0.65 4.82
C SER A 42 10.66 -1.65 5.40
N TRP A 43 11.26 -2.52 4.57
CA TRP A 43 12.33 -3.41 5.03
C TRP A 43 13.51 -2.62 5.59
N CYS A 44 14.02 -1.65 4.83
CA CYS A 44 15.14 -0.81 5.25
C CYS A 44 14.82 -0.04 6.54
N PHE A 45 13.61 0.51 6.67
CA PHE A 45 13.18 1.22 7.86
C PHE A 45 13.12 0.28 9.07
N HIS A 46 12.41 -0.83 9.01
CA HIS A 46 12.29 -1.73 10.16
C HIS A 46 13.59 -2.46 10.54
N MET A 47 14.55 -2.52 9.63
CA MET A 47 15.89 -3.02 9.94
C MET A 47 16.76 -1.99 10.67
N THR A 48 16.58 -0.70 10.39
CA THR A 48 17.52 0.35 10.83
C THR A 48 16.93 1.35 11.83
N LEU A 49 15.62 1.56 11.80
CA LEU A 49 14.86 2.57 12.55
C LEU A 49 15.42 4.00 12.41
N LYS A 50 16.01 4.30 11.25
CA LYS A 50 16.55 5.62 10.93
C LYS A 50 15.50 6.47 10.20
N TYR A 51 15.49 7.77 10.48
CA TYR A 51 14.56 8.72 9.87
C TYR A 51 14.68 8.74 8.34
N GLU A 52 15.91 8.64 7.80
CA GLU A 52 16.14 8.61 6.36
C GLU A 52 15.48 7.40 5.70
N MET A 53 15.46 6.26 6.40
CA MET A 53 14.80 5.05 5.92
C MET A 53 13.29 5.08 6.16
N GLN A 54 12.83 5.80 7.19
CA GLN A 54 11.41 6.06 7.39
C GLN A 54 10.80 6.83 6.20
N LEU A 55 11.52 7.83 5.69
CA LEU A 55 11.12 8.54 4.47
C LEU A 55 11.05 7.61 3.25
N LEU A 56 11.97 6.64 3.17
CA LEU A 56 11.99 5.63 2.11
C LEU A 56 10.84 4.62 2.23
N ASP A 57 10.24 4.45 3.41
CA ASP A 57 9.04 3.64 3.62
C ASP A 57 7.77 4.44 3.28
N GLU A 58 7.59 5.59 3.94
CA GLU A 58 6.35 6.33 3.96
C GLU A 58 6.07 7.13 2.67
N LEU A 59 7.08 7.76 2.06
CA LEU A 59 6.86 8.57 0.85
C LEU A 59 6.48 7.71 -0.37
N PRO A 60 7.12 6.55 -0.62
CA PRO A 60 6.66 5.64 -1.68
C PRO A 60 5.22 5.16 -1.53
N MET A 61 4.64 5.13 -0.32
CA MET A 61 3.23 4.79 -0.15
C MET A 61 2.33 5.82 -0.86
N ILE A 62 2.63 7.12 -0.72
CA ILE A 62 1.90 8.19 -1.39
C ILE A 62 2.04 8.08 -2.91
N TYR A 63 3.27 7.87 -3.38
CA TYR A 63 3.55 7.77 -4.82
C TYR A 63 2.87 6.56 -5.46
N SER A 64 2.88 5.42 -4.76
CA SER A 64 2.20 4.20 -5.19
C SER A 64 0.69 4.40 -5.30
N CYS A 65 0.08 5.03 -4.29
CA CYS A 65 -1.35 5.33 -4.34
C CYS A 65 -1.70 6.32 -5.47
N CYS A 66 -0.86 7.31 -5.76
CA CYS A 66 -1.04 8.16 -6.93
C CYS A 66 -1.07 7.34 -8.23
N VAL A 67 -0.14 6.39 -8.41
CA VAL A 67 -0.12 5.50 -9.57
C VAL A 67 -1.38 4.63 -9.63
N PHE A 68 -1.84 4.10 -8.50
CA PHE A 68 -3.06 3.30 -8.43
C PHE A 68 -4.32 4.11 -8.79
N VAL A 69 -4.44 5.34 -8.28
CA VAL A 69 -5.51 6.27 -8.67
C VAL A 69 -5.48 6.53 -10.17
N TYR A 70 -4.30 6.80 -10.75
CA TYR A 70 -4.18 7.00 -12.19
C TYR A 70 -4.65 5.76 -12.98
N CYS A 71 -4.22 4.56 -12.59
CA CYS A 71 -4.63 3.31 -13.25
C CYS A 71 -6.14 3.08 -13.18
N LEU A 72 -6.77 3.32 -12.02
CA LEU A 72 -8.20 3.13 -11.82
C LEU A 72 -9.08 4.13 -12.60
N TYR A 73 -8.64 5.38 -12.73
CA TYR A 73 -9.42 6.39 -13.47
C TYR A 73 -9.24 6.25 -14.98
N GLU A 74 -8.10 5.72 -15.42
CA GLU A 74 -7.78 5.54 -16.83
C GLU A 74 -8.10 4.12 -17.36
N CYS A 75 -8.64 3.21 -16.53
CA CYS A 75 -8.93 1.82 -16.93
C CYS A 75 -10.00 1.69 -18.04
N PHE A 76 -10.88 2.70 -18.19
CA PHE A 76 -11.92 2.73 -19.23
C PHE A 76 -11.57 3.64 -20.42
N LYS A 77 -10.35 4.16 -20.47
CA LYS A 77 -9.89 5.05 -21.55
C LYS A 77 -9.24 4.25 -22.68
N TYR A 78 -9.14 4.86 -23.86
CA TYR A 78 -8.52 4.25 -25.02
C TYR A 78 -7.04 3.93 -24.75
N LYS A 79 -6.56 2.82 -25.31
CA LYS A 79 -5.15 2.45 -25.22
C LYS A 79 -4.28 3.56 -25.82
N ASN A 80 -3.09 3.77 -25.24
CA ASN A 80 -2.10 4.75 -25.67
C ASN A 80 -2.52 6.22 -25.56
N THR A 81 -3.55 6.55 -24.79
CA THR A 81 -3.85 7.94 -24.40
C THR A 81 -3.31 8.26 -23.01
N VAL A 82 -2.85 9.50 -22.80
CA VAL A 82 -2.34 9.98 -21.52
C VAL A 82 -3.19 11.14 -21.03
N ASN A 83 -3.75 11.01 -19.83
CA ASN A 83 -4.51 12.07 -19.18
C ASN A 83 -3.57 13.01 -18.42
N TYR A 84 -2.99 13.97 -19.14
CA TYR A 84 -2.06 14.95 -18.59
C TYR A 84 -2.65 15.76 -17.41
N PRO A 85 -3.92 16.21 -17.42
CA PRO A 85 -4.50 16.88 -16.26
C PRO A 85 -4.47 16.04 -14.98
N LEU A 86 -4.89 14.77 -15.05
CA LEU A 86 -4.87 13.88 -13.88
C LEU A 86 -3.43 13.56 -13.46
N LEU A 87 -2.53 13.33 -14.42
CA LEU A 87 -1.12 13.07 -14.16
C LEU A 87 -0.47 14.24 -13.41
N PHE A 88 -0.67 15.48 -13.89
CA PHE A 88 -0.12 16.67 -13.27
C PHE A 88 -0.70 16.87 -11.87
N LEU A 89 -2.00 16.70 -11.68
CA LEU A 89 -2.66 16.79 -10.38
C LEU A 89 -2.02 15.84 -9.35
N LEU A 90 -1.81 14.57 -9.72
CA LEU A 90 -1.25 13.55 -8.84
C LEU A 90 0.24 13.79 -8.53
N ILE A 91 1.01 14.27 -9.51
CA ILE A 91 2.40 14.68 -9.29
C ILE A 91 2.46 15.87 -8.33
N THR A 92 1.66 16.92 -8.57
CA THR A 92 1.60 18.08 -7.67
C THR A 92 1.17 17.68 -6.27
N TYR A 93 0.16 16.81 -6.13
CA TYR A 93 -0.26 16.27 -4.83
C TYR A 93 0.90 15.59 -4.10
N SER A 94 1.57 14.63 -4.76
CA SER A 94 2.69 13.91 -4.15
C SER A 94 3.84 14.83 -3.75
N PHE A 95 4.17 15.82 -4.59
CA PHE A 95 5.25 16.77 -4.34
C PHE A 95 4.94 17.67 -3.14
N VAL A 96 3.72 18.22 -3.07
CA VAL A 96 3.28 19.05 -1.95
C VAL A 96 3.27 18.25 -0.64
N VAL A 97 2.72 17.03 -0.66
CA VAL A 97 2.71 16.16 0.52
C VAL A 97 4.14 15.88 0.99
N SER A 98 5.07 15.55 0.10
CA SER A 98 6.46 15.28 0.46
C SER A 98 7.16 16.50 1.06
N ILE A 99 7.01 17.70 0.47
CA ILE A 99 7.60 18.92 1.01
C ILE A 99 7.04 19.22 2.40
N VAL A 100 5.72 19.20 2.56
CA VAL A 100 5.08 19.50 3.84
C VAL A 100 5.51 18.47 4.89
N TYR A 101 5.57 17.19 4.52
CA TYR A 101 5.97 16.13 5.44
C TYR A 101 7.42 16.26 5.90
N LEU A 102 8.35 16.61 5.00
CA LEU A 102 9.77 16.83 5.34
C LEU A 102 9.98 18.01 6.30
N ASN A 103 9.10 19.02 6.25
CA ASN A 103 9.17 20.20 7.10
C ASN A 103 8.46 19.98 8.45
N LEU A 104 7.25 19.42 8.45
CA LEU A 104 6.45 19.21 9.66
C LEU A 104 6.94 18.01 10.48
N LYS A 105 7.38 16.94 9.83
CA LYS A 105 7.82 15.66 10.45
C LYS A 105 6.77 15.01 11.37
N GLU A 106 5.49 15.32 11.14
CA GLU A 106 4.37 14.80 11.91
C GLU A 106 3.76 13.57 11.21
N PRO A 107 3.86 12.35 11.78
CA PRO A 107 3.41 11.13 11.11
C PRO A 107 1.89 11.10 10.87
N VAL A 108 1.11 11.78 11.71
CA VAL A 108 -0.35 11.90 11.53
C VAL A 108 -0.70 12.62 10.23
N PHE A 109 0.10 13.61 9.82
CA PHE A 109 -0.12 14.29 8.54
C PHE A 109 0.01 13.31 7.36
N HIS A 110 1.06 12.48 7.35
CA HIS A 110 1.23 11.43 6.35
C HIS A 110 0.05 10.47 6.33
N GLN A 111 -0.38 9.98 7.50
CA GLN A 111 -1.49 9.03 7.61
C GLN A 111 -2.78 9.59 7.02
N VAL A 112 -3.10 10.86 7.27
CA VAL A 112 -4.31 11.51 6.74
C VAL A 112 -4.22 11.68 5.22
N MET A 113 -3.07 12.10 4.69
CA MET A 113 -2.86 12.25 3.25
C MET A 113 -2.94 10.89 2.53
N TYR A 114 -2.26 9.88 3.05
CA TYR A 114 -2.32 8.51 2.55
C TYR A 114 -3.75 7.96 2.60
N GLY A 115 -4.45 8.10 3.74
CA GLY A 115 -5.83 7.67 3.92
C GLY A 115 -6.81 8.34 2.96
N THR A 116 -6.55 9.59 2.57
CA THR A 116 -7.33 10.30 1.55
C THR A 116 -7.19 9.63 0.18
N LEU A 117 -5.97 9.32 -0.26
CA LEU A 117 -5.75 8.60 -1.52
C LEU A 117 -6.37 7.20 -1.49
N VAL A 118 -6.20 6.45 -0.39
CA VAL A 118 -6.81 5.14 -0.22
C VAL A 118 -8.34 5.22 -0.30
N SER A 119 -8.95 6.24 0.31
CA SER A 119 -10.40 6.46 0.23
C SER A 119 -10.86 6.68 -1.22
N ILE A 120 -10.13 7.46 -2.02
CA ILE A 120 -10.42 7.66 -3.44
C ILE A 120 -10.34 6.34 -4.22
N ILE A 121 -9.29 5.54 -3.98
CA ILE A 121 -9.11 4.22 -4.58
C ILE A 121 -10.28 3.30 -4.24
N VAL A 122 -10.68 3.25 -2.96
CA VAL A 122 -11.78 2.40 -2.49
C VAL A 122 -13.10 2.82 -3.11
N LEU A 123 -13.45 4.11 -3.09
CA LEU A 123 -14.69 4.61 -3.69
C LEU A 123 -14.77 4.28 -5.18
N ARG A 124 -13.65 4.48 -5.90
CA ARG A 124 -13.59 4.15 -7.33
C ARG A 124 -13.69 2.65 -7.58
N SER A 125 -13.03 1.82 -6.77
CA SER A 125 -13.10 0.36 -6.85
C SER A 125 -14.52 -0.15 -6.58
N VAL A 126 -15.19 0.38 -5.56
CA VAL A 126 -16.59 0.07 -5.23
C VAL A 126 -17.51 0.43 -6.40
N TYR A 127 -17.32 1.59 -7.02
CA TYR A 127 -18.06 1.96 -8.23
C TYR A 127 -17.90 0.91 -9.34
N ILE A 128 -16.66 0.48 -9.63
CA ILE A 128 -16.38 -0.50 -10.68
C ILE A 128 -17.08 -1.83 -10.40
N VAL A 129 -16.96 -2.38 -9.19
CA VAL A 129 -17.53 -3.70 -8.86
C VAL A 129 -19.05 -3.70 -8.68
N LEU A 130 -19.65 -2.55 -8.36
CA LEU A 130 -21.11 -2.45 -8.22
C LEU A 130 -21.80 -2.19 -9.56
N TRP A 131 -21.23 -1.32 -10.39
CA TRP A 131 -21.93 -0.76 -11.57
C TRP A 131 -21.36 -1.18 -12.91
N VAL A 132 -20.08 -1.58 -12.99
CA VAL A 132 -19.42 -1.85 -14.28
C VAL A 132 -19.14 -3.35 -14.46
N TYR A 133 -18.38 -3.95 -13.53
CA TYR A 133 -17.93 -5.34 -13.60
C TYR A 133 -18.26 -6.12 -12.33
N PRO A 134 -19.52 -6.56 -12.15
CA PRO A 134 -19.97 -7.30 -10.96
C PRO A 134 -19.23 -8.62 -10.69
N TRP A 135 -18.63 -9.24 -11.70
CA TRP A 135 -17.84 -10.46 -11.52
C TRP A 135 -16.55 -10.22 -10.72
N LEU A 136 -16.07 -8.98 -10.63
CA LEU A 136 -14.90 -8.62 -9.83
C LEU A 136 -15.19 -8.43 -8.34
N ARG A 137 -16.46 -8.56 -7.89
CA ARG A 137 -16.85 -8.38 -6.48
C ARG A 137 -16.05 -9.23 -5.52
N GLY A 138 -15.83 -10.50 -5.85
CA GLY A 138 -15.05 -11.42 -5.00
C GLY A 138 -13.64 -10.89 -4.75
N LEU A 139 -12.94 -10.48 -5.83
CA LEU A 139 -11.59 -9.93 -5.75
C LEU A 139 -11.57 -8.57 -5.04
N GLY A 140 -12.45 -7.64 -5.44
CA GLY A 140 -12.50 -6.29 -4.88
C GLY A 140 -12.84 -6.25 -3.39
N TYR A 141 -13.83 -7.03 -2.95
CA TYR A 141 -14.16 -7.10 -1.52
C TYR A 141 -13.10 -7.84 -0.72
N THR A 142 -12.51 -8.91 -1.26
CA THR A 142 -11.38 -9.59 -0.58
C THR A 142 -10.23 -8.62 -0.36
N SER A 143 -9.83 -7.89 -1.40
CA SER A 143 -8.79 -6.84 -1.34
C SER A 143 -9.10 -5.81 -0.24
N LEU A 144 -10.33 -5.29 -0.20
CA LEU A 144 -10.74 -4.31 0.80
C LEU A 144 -10.73 -4.88 2.22
N THR A 145 -11.29 -6.08 2.41
CA THR A 145 -11.40 -6.72 3.72
C THR A 145 -10.04 -7.04 4.31
N VAL A 146 -9.11 -7.62 3.54
CA VAL A 146 -7.76 -7.91 4.05
C VAL A 146 -7.02 -6.62 4.41
N PHE A 147 -7.14 -5.57 3.60
CA PHE A 147 -6.52 -4.28 3.88
C PHE A 147 -7.04 -3.65 5.17
N LEU A 148 -8.38 -3.62 5.35
CA LEU A 148 -9.02 -3.11 6.57
C LEU A 148 -8.68 -3.93 7.81
N MET A 149 -8.60 -5.26 7.68
CA MET A 149 -8.16 -6.14 8.77
C MET A 149 -6.72 -5.82 9.17
N GLY A 150 -5.83 -5.59 8.19
CA GLY A 150 -4.49 -5.07 8.46
C GLY A 150 -4.57 -3.79 9.27
N PHE A 151 -5.32 -2.79 8.79
CA PHE A 151 -5.42 -1.48 9.44
C PHE A 151 -5.92 -1.56 10.87
N PHE A 152 -6.89 -2.45 11.11
CA PHE A 152 -7.36 -2.76 12.45
C PHE A 152 -6.23 -3.30 13.34
N LEU A 153 -5.49 -4.31 12.87
CA LEU A 153 -4.36 -4.88 13.63
C LEU A 153 -3.25 -3.87 13.91
N TRP A 154 -2.96 -2.97 12.96
CA TRP A 154 -2.02 -1.87 13.17
C TRP A 154 -2.45 -0.94 14.32
N ASN A 155 -3.74 -0.58 14.39
CA ASN A 155 -4.28 0.22 15.50
C ASN A 155 -4.21 -0.53 16.83
N VAL A 156 -4.51 -1.84 16.83
CA VAL A 156 -4.39 -2.67 18.05
C VAL A 156 -2.95 -2.70 18.56
N ASP A 157 -1.96 -2.86 17.67
CA ASP A 157 -0.54 -2.84 18.06
C ASP A 157 -0.13 -1.50 18.68
N ASN A 158 -0.56 -0.38 18.10
CA ASN A 158 -0.26 0.96 18.60
C ASN A 158 -0.93 1.26 19.95
N ILE A 159 -2.23 0.97 20.10
CA ILE A 159 -3.01 1.31 21.30
C ILE A 159 -2.65 0.39 22.47
N PHE A 160 -2.42 -0.91 22.21
CA PHE A 160 -2.18 -1.91 23.25
C PHE A 160 -0.72 -2.38 23.31
N CYS A 161 0.22 -1.57 22.83
CA CYS A 161 1.64 -1.90 22.72
C CYS A 161 2.22 -2.48 24.02
N ASP A 162 2.05 -1.81 25.16
CA ASP A 162 2.61 -2.24 26.43
C ASP A 162 2.05 -3.60 26.88
N LYS A 163 0.75 -3.83 26.69
CA LYS A 163 0.10 -5.09 27.04
C LYS A 163 0.57 -6.24 26.14
N LEU A 164 0.72 -5.98 24.84
CA LEU A 164 1.22 -6.95 23.88
C LEU A 164 2.68 -7.29 24.15
N ARG A 165 3.52 -6.31 24.48
CA ARG A 165 4.91 -6.53 24.89
C ARG A 165 5.01 -7.38 26.15
N ALA A 166 4.25 -7.03 27.20
CA ALA A 166 4.22 -7.80 28.43
C ALA A 166 3.71 -9.25 28.23
N LEU A 167 2.78 -9.47 27.29
CA LEU A 167 2.32 -10.80 26.91
C LEU A 167 3.45 -11.59 26.21
N ARG A 168 4.16 -10.96 25.27
CA ARG A 168 5.27 -11.58 24.51
C ARG A 168 6.43 -12.02 25.40
N GLU A 169 6.70 -11.28 26.48
CA GLU A 169 7.75 -11.63 27.44
C GLU A 169 7.44 -12.89 28.27
N LYS A 170 6.16 -13.23 28.44
CA LYS A 170 5.70 -14.35 29.29
C LYS A 170 5.33 -15.60 28.50
N MET A 171 5.11 -15.48 27.20
CA MET A 171 4.55 -16.55 26.37
C MET A 171 5.62 -17.18 25.46
N PRO A 172 5.41 -18.41 24.95
CA PRO A 172 6.34 -19.07 24.04
C PRO A 172 6.62 -18.24 22.77
N PRO A 173 7.78 -18.44 22.10
CA PRO A 173 8.19 -17.66 20.94
C PRO A 173 7.15 -17.60 19.80
N VAL A 174 6.37 -18.65 19.60
CA VAL A 174 5.30 -18.70 18.59
C VAL A 174 4.21 -17.67 18.88
N VAL A 175 3.75 -17.57 20.13
CA VAL A 175 2.78 -16.54 20.56
C VAL A 175 3.42 -15.16 20.48
N GLY A 176 4.72 -15.08 20.79
CA GLY A 176 5.55 -13.91 20.58
C GLY A 176 5.49 -13.39 19.14
N ALA A 177 5.60 -14.29 18.15
CA ALA A 177 5.55 -13.97 16.73
C ALA A 177 4.13 -13.63 16.24
N VAL A 178 3.12 -14.42 16.64
CA VAL A 178 1.72 -14.22 16.21
C VAL A 178 1.15 -12.90 16.72
N THR A 179 1.58 -12.45 17.90
CA THR A 179 1.08 -11.19 18.46
C THR A 179 1.75 -9.95 17.86
N GLN A 180 2.71 -10.07 16.93
CA GLN A 180 3.32 -8.95 16.20
C GLN A 180 2.34 -8.37 15.17
N PHE A 181 1.33 -7.64 15.63
CA PHE A 181 0.24 -7.17 14.79
C PHE A 181 0.67 -6.15 13.73
N HIS A 182 1.74 -5.40 13.98
CA HIS A 182 2.37 -4.58 12.94
C HIS A 182 2.98 -5.42 11.79
N ALA A 183 3.49 -6.63 12.09
CA ALA A 183 3.95 -7.53 11.03
C ALA A 183 2.78 -8.08 10.20
N TRP A 184 1.65 -8.38 10.85
CA TRP A 184 0.42 -8.77 10.16
C TRP A 184 -0.16 -7.64 9.30
N TRP A 185 -0.04 -6.39 9.75
CA TRP A 185 -0.35 -5.22 8.93
C TRP A 185 0.40 -5.28 7.60
N HIS A 186 1.71 -5.55 7.59
CA HIS A 186 2.46 -5.67 6.32
C HIS A 186 1.94 -6.80 5.44
N ILE A 187 1.68 -7.97 6.02
CA ILE A 187 1.18 -9.13 5.27
C ILE A 187 -0.17 -8.82 4.62
N LEU A 188 -1.10 -8.27 5.39
CA LEU A 188 -2.47 -8.07 4.96
C LEU A 188 -2.60 -6.88 4.01
N THR A 189 -1.88 -5.80 4.24
CA THR A 189 -1.90 -4.65 3.31
C THR A 189 -1.08 -4.90 2.05
N GLY A 190 0.02 -5.66 2.13
CA GLY A 190 0.75 -6.10 0.94
C GLY A 190 -0.08 -7.01 0.05
N LEU A 191 -0.77 -7.98 0.65
CA LEU A 191 -1.72 -8.81 -0.08
C LEU A 191 -2.89 -7.99 -0.63
N GLY A 192 -3.51 -7.12 0.18
CA GLY A 192 -4.60 -6.25 -0.26
C GLY A 192 -4.20 -5.35 -1.44
N SER A 193 -3.01 -4.75 -1.38
CA SER A 193 -2.50 -3.89 -2.45
C SER A 193 -2.18 -4.69 -3.71
N TYR A 194 -1.65 -5.91 -3.57
CA TYR A 194 -1.43 -6.81 -4.71
C TYR A 194 -2.76 -7.22 -5.37
N LEU A 195 -3.76 -7.61 -4.58
CA LEU A 195 -5.10 -7.93 -5.07
C LEU A 195 -5.78 -6.73 -5.73
N HIS A 196 -5.52 -5.52 -5.23
CA HIS A 196 -5.99 -4.29 -5.85
C HIS A 196 -5.38 -4.06 -7.25
N ILE A 197 -4.10 -4.36 -7.47
CA ILE A 197 -3.48 -4.24 -8.80
C ILE A 197 -4.09 -5.25 -9.79
N LEU A 198 -4.57 -6.40 -9.29
CA LEU A 198 -5.26 -7.40 -10.11
C LEU A 198 -6.72 -7.05 -10.45
N LEU A 199 -7.31 -6.07 -9.76
CA LEU A 199 -8.70 -5.63 -9.95
C LEU A 199 -8.87 -4.78 -11.21
#